data_AF-A0A4R3LFG7-F1
#
_entry.id   AF-A0A4R3LFG7-F1
#
_cell.length_a   1.000
_cell.length_b   1.000
_cell.length_c   1.000
_cell.angle_alpha   90.00
_cell.angle_beta   90.00
_cell.angle_gamma   90.00
#
_symmetry.space_group_name_H-M   'P 1'
#
loop_
_entity.id
_entity.type
_entity.pdbx_description
1 polymer ?
#
loop_
_entity_poly.entity_id
_entity_poly.type
_entity_poly.pdbx_seq_one_letter_code
_entity_poly.pdbx_strand_id
1 'polypeptide(L)'
;MDAKHAANIEEELGNKLAEAALTILVRTCRQEIRACDDAQLEAICQAMRAAARAELERFFDDARAAPWIATAAFQSAALGIANAGIAVLRKA
;
A
#
# COMPACT_ATOMS: atom_id res chain seq x y z
N MET A 1 -18.35 -6.66 -20.75
CA MET A 1 -17.76 -5.92 -19.61
C MET A 1 -16.88 -4.84 -20.22
N ASP A 2 -17.37 -3.61 -20.27
CA ASP A 2 -16.71 -2.50 -20.97
C ASP A 2 -15.42 -2.07 -20.26
N ALA A 3 -14.41 -1.61 -21.01
CA ALA A 3 -13.10 -1.19 -20.48
C ALA A 3 -13.20 -0.18 -19.31
N LYS A 4 -14.25 0.65 -19.31
CA LYS A 4 -14.54 1.61 -18.24
C LYS A 4 -14.84 0.95 -16.88
N HIS A 5 -15.52 -0.19 -16.87
CA HIS A 5 -15.82 -0.91 -15.63
C HIS A 5 -14.57 -1.54 -15.02
N ALA A 6 -13.65 -2.04 -15.86
CA ALA A 6 -12.38 -2.59 -15.39
C ALA A 6 -11.49 -1.51 -14.75
N ALA A 7 -11.39 -0.33 -15.38
CA ALA A 7 -10.63 0.80 -14.83
C ALA A 7 -11.15 1.25 -13.45
N ASN A 8 -12.48 1.30 -13.26
CA ASN A 8 -13.07 1.64 -11.96
C ASN A 8 -12.74 0.62 -10.87
N ILE A 9 -12.67 -0.67 -11.22
CA ILE A 9 -12.32 -1.75 -10.27
C ILE A 9 -10.85 -1.64 -9.85
N GLU A 10 -9.96 -1.33 -10.79
CA GLU A 10 -8.53 -1.12 -10.50
C GLU A 10 -8.31 0.09 -9.59
N GLU A 11 -9.00 1.20 -9.85
CA GLU A 11 -8.96 2.39 -8.99
C GLU A 11 -9.45 2.07 -7.57
N GLU A 12 -10.59 1.38 -7.44
CA GLU A 12 -11.13 1.06 -6.13
C GLU A 12 -10.26 0.07 -5.36
N LEU A 13 -9.65 -0.91 -6.05
CA LEU A 13 -8.68 -1.80 -5.46
C LEU A 13 -7.45 -1.04 -4.96
N GLY A 14 -6.92 -0.12 -5.75
CA GLY A 14 -5.80 0.75 -5.38
C GLY A 14 -6.12 1.57 -4.12
N ASN A 15 -7.32 2.14 -4.04
CA ASN A 15 -7.78 2.88 -2.87
C ASN A 15 -7.86 2.00 -1.61
N LYS A 16 -8.42 0.78 -1.71
CA LYS A 16 -8.47 -0.17 -0.59
C LYS A 16 -7.09 -0.60 -0.13
N LEU A 17 -6.16 -0.78 -1.08
CA LEU A 17 -4.78 -1.13 -0.75
C LEU A 17 -4.07 0.01 -0.01
N ALA A 18 -4.28 1.25 -0.45
CA ALA A 18 -3.74 2.43 0.22
C ALA A 18 -4.29 2.59 1.64
N GLU A 19 -5.60 2.42 1.83
CA GLU A 19 -6.24 2.46 3.15
C GLU A 19 -5.69 1.39 4.10
N ALA A 20 -5.52 0.16 3.60
CA ALA A 20 -4.94 -0.94 4.38
C ALA A 20 -3.48 -0.65 4.77
N ALA A 21 -2.67 -0.17 3.82
CA ALA A 21 -1.27 0.18 4.08
C ALA A 21 -1.15 1.33 5.10
N LEU A 22 -1.96 2.38 4.97
CA LEU A 22 -1.99 3.50 5.92
C LEU A 22 -2.43 3.03 7.31
N THR A 23 -3.43 2.16 7.38
CA THR A 23 -3.89 1.56 8.64
C THR A 23 -2.76 0.81 9.32
N ILE A 24 -2.00 -0.01 8.59
CA ILE A 24 -0.84 -0.73 9.12
C ILE A 24 0.21 0.26 9.64
N LEU A 25 0.56 1.27 8.85
CA LEU A 25 1.56 2.29 9.22
C LEU A 25 1.16 3.01 10.52
N VAL A 26 -0.05 3.59 10.57
CA VAL A 26 -0.53 4.39 11.70
C VAL A 26 -0.72 3.55 12.96
N ARG A 27 -1.09 2.27 12.84
CA ARG A 27 -1.22 1.37 13.99
C ARG A 27 0.14 0.90 14.51
N THR A 28 1.09 0.64 13.62
CA THR A 28 2.43 0.16 13.97
C THR A 28 3.30 1.27 14.56
N CYS A 29 3.28 2.46 13.96
CA CYS A 29 4.18 3.57 14.27
C CYS A 29 3.43 4.80 14.80
N ARG A 30 2.42 4.58 15.66
CA ARG A 30 1.52 5.63 16.13
C ARG A 30 2.24 6.81 16.78
N GLN A 31 3.31 6.55 17.54
CA GLN A 31 3.98 7.60 18.30
C GLN A 31 4.87 8.44 17.39
N GLU A 32 5.61 7.77 16.51
CA GLU A 32 6.50 8.39 15.53
C GLU A 32 5.72 9.26 14.54
N ILE A 33 4.58 8.77 14.02
CA ILE A 33 3.72 9.54 13.11
C ILE A 33 3.17 10.81 13.78
N ARG A 34 2.90 10.79 15.09
CA ARG A 34 2.44 11.98 15.84
C ARG A 34 3.54 13.03 16.05
N ALA A 35 4.80 12.61 15.99
CA ALA A 35 5.95 13.48 16.15
C ALA A 35 6.48 14.02 14.80
N CYS A 36 6.01 13.48 13.68
CA CYS A 36 6.42 13.91 12.35
C CYS A 36 5.92 15.32 12.01
N ASP A 37 6.76 16.08 11.32
CA ASP A 37 6.35 17.27 10.59
C ASP A 37 5.78 16.93 9.19
N ASP A 38 5.22 17.94 8.53
CA ASP A 38 4.59 17.78 7.22
C ASP A 38 5.58 17.30 6.14
N ALA A 39 6.86 17.68 6.24
CA ALA A 39 7.88 17.26 5.27
C ALA A 39 8.22 15.77 5.42
N GLN A 40 8.28 15.28 6.66
CA GLN A 40 8.44 13.87 6.98
C GLN A 40 7.21 13.06 6.53
N LEU A 41 6.00 13.58 6.75
CA LEU A 41 4.77 12.92 6.30
C LEU A 41 4.70 12.80 4.77
N GLU A 42 5.09 13.85 4.02
CA GLU A 42 5.13 13.78 2.56
C GLU A 42 6.21 12.81 2.06
N ALA A 43 7.38 12.78 2.70
CA ALA A 43 8.43 11.81 2.37
C ALA A 43 7.98 10.36 2.57
N ILE A 44 7.24 10.08 3.64
CA ILE A 44 6.63 8.77 3.90
C ILE A 44 5.60 8.44 2.81
N CYS A 45 4.71 9.38 2.48
CA CYS A 45 3.72 9.20 1.41
C CYS A 45 4.37 8.93 0.05
N GLN A 46 5.43 9.66 -0.28
CA GLN A 46 6.19 9.47 -1.51
C GLN A 46 6.80 8.07 -1.60
N ALA A 47 7.39 7.58 -0.51
CA ALA A 47 7.95 6.23 -0.47
C ALA A 47 6.88 5.14 -0.61
N MET A 48 5.73 5.31 0.03
CA MET A 48 4.59 4.39 -0.12
C MET A 48 4.07 4.38 -1.57
N ARG A 49 3.90 5.56 -2.19
CA ARG A 49 3.48 5.66 -3.60
C ARG A 49 4.50 5.03 -4.56
N ALA A 50 5.78 5.18 -4.30
CA ALA A 50 6.85 4.58 -5.11
C ALA A 50 6.81 3.04 -5.04
N ALA A 51 6.48 2.46 -3.89
CA ALA A 51 6.35 1.01 -3.72
C ALA A 51 5.04 0.44 -4.28
N ALA A 52 3.97 1.24 -4.33
CA ALA A 52 2.62 0.79 -4.64
C ALA A 52 2.50 0.06 -6.00
N ARG A 53 3.17 0.56 -7.04
CA ARG A 53 3.09 -0.05 -8.37
C ARG A 53 3.63 -1.49 -8.38
N ALA A 54 4.81 -1.70 -7.80
CA ALA A 54 5.45 -3.01 -7.79
C ALA A 54 4.64 -4.03 -6.97
N GLU A 55 4.09 -3.61 -5.82
CA GLU A 55 3.24 -4.47 -4.99
C GLU A 55 1.90 -4.80 -5.66
N LEU A 56 1.31 -3.85 -6.40
CA LEU A 56 0.09 -4.11 -7.20
C LEU A 56 0.36 -5.08 -8.36
N GLU A 57 1.44 -4.89 -9.10
CA GLU A 57 1.84 -5.81 -10.18
C GLU A 57 2.02 -7.23 -9.64
N ARG A 58 2.76 -7.37 -8.53
CA ARG A 58 2.92 -8.66 -7.83
C ARG A 58 1.60 -9.25 -7.36
N PHE A 59 0.72 -8.44 -6.77
CA PHE A 59 -0.61 -8.89 -6.35
C PHE A 59 -1.42 -9.46 -7.52
N PHE A 60 -1.42 -8.79 -8.68
CA PHE A 60 -2.14 -9.27 -9.86
C PHE A 60 -1.55 -10.57 -10.42
N ASP A 61 -0.23 -10.72 -10.40
CA ASP A 61 0.44 -11.96 -10.78
C ASP A 61 0.06 -13.11 -9.84
N ASP A 62 0.12 -12.88 -8.52
CA ASP A 62 -0.24 -13.86 -7.50
C ASP A 62 -1.74 -14.24 -7.60
N ALA A 63 -2.62 -13.26 -7.80
CA ALA A 63 -4.06 -13.49 -7.96
C ALA A 63 -4.38 -14.27 -9.24
N ARG A 64 -3.59 -14.10 -10.31
CA ARG A 64 -3.73 -14.85 -11.57
C ARG A 64 -3.22 -16.27 -11.44
N ALA A 65 -2.08 -16.47 -10.77
CA ALA A 65 -1.45 -17.77 -10.61
C ALA A 65 -2.18 -18.65 -9.57
N ALA A 66 -2.65 -18.04 -8.49
CA ALA A 66 -3.28 -18.72 -7.36
C ALA A 66 -4.43 -17.88 -6.78
N PRO A 67 -5.62 -17.89 -7.39
CA PRO A 67 -6.76 -17.08 -6.94
C PRO A 67 -7.17 -17.35 -5.47
N TRP A 68 -6.93 -18.56 -4.97
CA TRP A 68 -7.26 -18.95 -3.59
C TRP A 68 -6.41 -18.22 -2.53
N ILE A 69 -5.27 -17.62 -2.90
CA ILE A 69 -4.46 -16.80 -1.98
C ILE A 69 -4.68 -15.30 -2.12
N ALA A 70 -5.66 -14.84 -2.92
CA ALA A 70 -5.83 -13.42 -3.22
C ALA A 70 -5.91 -12.53 -1.96
N THR A 71 -6.60 -12.97 -0.90
CA THR A 71 -6.65 -12.24 0.37
C THR A 71 -5.27 -12.10 1.03
N ALA A 72 -4.47 -13.16 1.02
CA ALA A 72 -3.12 -13.13 1.58
C ALA A 72 -2.18 -12.28 0.72
N ALA A 73 -2.29 -12.36 -0.61
CA ALA A 73 -1.54 -11.52 -1.54
C ALA A 73 -1.88 -10.03 -1.34
N PHE A 74 -3.15 -9.70 -1.14
CA PHE A 74 -3.59 -8.33 -0.84
C PHE A 74 -2.98 -7.82 0.47
N GLN A 75 -3.02 -8.63 1.54
CA GLN A 75 -2.41 -8.28 2.83
C GLN A 75 -0.89 -8.12 2.73
N SER A 76 -0.23 -8.98 1.94
CA SER A 76 1.20 -8.88 1.67
C SER A 76 1.54 -7.57 0.94
N ALA A 77 0.78 -7.22 -0.09
CA ALA A 77 0.98 -5.98 -0.84
C ALA A 77 0.78 -4.74 0.06
N ALA A 78 -0.28 -4.74 0.89
CA ALA A 78 -0.52 -3.66 1.85
C ALA A 78 0.63 -3.51 2.85
N LEU A 79 1.17 -4.63 3.35
CA LEU A 79 2.31 -4.65 4.24
C LEU A 79 3.61 -4.19 3.56
N GLY A 80 3.83 -4.57 2.30
CA GLY A 80 4.97 -4.11 1.50
C GLY A 80 4.99 -2.59 1.34
N ILE A 81 3.84 -2.01 0.98
CA ILE A 81 3.67 -0.56 0.89
C ILE A 81 3.89 0.12 2.25
N ALA A 82 3.29 -0.40 3.32
CA ALA A 82 3.46 0.15 4.66
C ALA A 82 4.92 0.11 5.11
N ASN A 83 5.64 -0.99 4.82
CA ASN A 83 7.06 -1.14 5.16
C ASN A 83 7.95 -0.11 4.45
N ALA A 84 7.62 0.30 3.22
CA ALA A 84 8.34 1.38 2.54
C ALA A 84 8.22 2.70 3.32
N GLY A 85 7.03 3.02 3.85
CA GLY A 85 6.80 4.18 4.71
C GLY A 85 7.52 4.06 6.06
N ILE A 86 7.42 2.90 6.72
CA ILE A 86 8.11 2.62 7.99
C ILE A 86 9.63 2.75 7.84
N ALA A 87 10.18 2.33 6.70
CA ALA A 87 11.61 2.43 6.43
C ALA A 87 12.10 3.89 6.32
N VAL A 88 11.27 4.81 5.81
CA VAL A 88 11.57 6.26 5.84
C VAL A 88 11.46 6.80 7.25
N LEU A 89 10.38 6.45 7.95
CA LEU A 89 10.12 6.91 9.32
C LEU A 89 11.24 6.54 10.30
N ARG A 90 11.86 5.37 10.15
CA ARG A 90 12.98 4.91 11.00
C ARG A 90 14.34 5.51 10.64
N LYS A 91 14.46 6.20 9.51
CA LYS A 91 15.67 6.90 9.07
C LYS A 91 15.65 8.39 9.41
N ALA A 92 14.46 8.92 9.72
CA ALA A 92 14.24 10.28 10.17
C ALA A 92 14.56 10.40 11.67
#